data_AF-A0A925ZGG6-F1
#
_entry.id   AF-A0A925ZGG6-F1
#
_cell.length_a   1.000
_cell.length_b   1.000
_cell.length_c   1.000
_cell.angle_alpha   90.00
_cell.angle_beta   90.00
_cell.angle_gamma   90.00
#
_symmetry.space_group_name_H-M   'P 1'
#
loop_
_entity.id
_entity.type
_entity.pdbx_description
1 polymer ?
#
loop_
_entity_poly.entity_id
_entity_poly.type
_entity_poly.pdbx_seq_one_letter_code
_entity_poly.pdbx_strand_id
1 'polypeptide(L)'
;MDEFRFYRWVFYAAAAYNAIWGIVMVAIPNLVFDLMGMARPNYPSLWQCIGMMVGVYAIGYWLIARDPVRYGVFAWIGFLGKLFGPIGFLMSASKGELPWRFGWINLANDVIWLIPFGMFLAKISKRPKVAITTP
;
A
#
# COMPACT_ATOMS: atom_id res chain seq x y z
N MET A 1 -16.61 10.70 -20.44
CA MET A 1 -15.41 10.82 -19.59
C MET A 1 -15.04 9.45 -19.05
N ASP A 2 -13.77 9.06 -19.05
CA ASP A 2 -13.33 7.79 -18.45
C ASP A 2 -13.65 7.80 -16.95
N GLU A 3 -14.64 7.01 -16.56
CA GLU A 3 -15.19 6.88 -15.21
C GLU A 3 -14.12 6.55 -14.16
N PHE A 4 -12.99 5.97 -14.60
CA PHE A 4 -11.89 5.56 -13.74
C PHE A 4 -10.65 6.44 -13.83
N ARG A 5 -10.65 7.52 -14.62
CA ARG A 5 -9.45 8.34 -14.86
C ARG A 5 -8.74 8.76 -13.58
N PHE A 6 -9.48 9.24 -12.59
CA PHE A 6 -8.95 9.62 -11.28
C PHE A 6 -8.27 8.43 -10.59
N TYR A 7 -8.95 7.29 -10.49
CA TYR A 7 -8.43 6.09 -9.84
C TYR A 7 -7.20 5.52 -10.55
N ARG A 8 -7.16 5.58 -11.89
CA ARG A 8 -5.97 5.18 -12.65
C ARG A 8 -4.73 5.95 -12.21
N TRP A 9 -4.83 7.27 -12.08
CA TRP A 9 -3.74 8.10 -11.60
C TRP A 9 -3.37 7.81 -10.15
N VAL A 10 -4.36 7.59 -9.27
CA VAL A 10 -4.10 7.15 -7.88
C VAL A 10 -3.30 5.85 -7.87
N PHE A 11 -3.72 4.84 -8.62
CA PHE A 11 -3.04 3.54 -8.63
C PHE A 11 -1.68 3.58 -9.32
N TYR A 12 -1.47 4.43 -10.33
CA TYR A 12 -0.13 4.67 -10.87
C TYR A 12 0.79 5.34 -9.84
N ALA A 13 0.30 6.35 -9.11
CA ALA A 13 1.06 6.98 -8.03
C ALA A 13 1.38 5.98 -6.92
N ALA A 14 0.40 5.14 -6.52
CA ALA A 14 0.61 4.08 -5.54
C ALA A 14 1.63 3.06 -6.04
N ALA A 15 1.57 2.65 -7.30
CA ALA A 15 2.53 1.72 -7.90
C ALA A 15 3.95 2.28 -7.85
N ALA A 16 4.15 3.52 -8.32
CA ALA A 16 5.46 4.18 -8.29
C ALA A 16 5.99 4.32 -6.86
N TYR A 17 5.16 4.77 -5.92
CA TYR A 17 5.53 4.91 -4.52
C TYR A 17 5.97 3.57 -3.91
N ASN A 18 5.20 2.49 -4.11
CA ASN A 18 5.50 1.19 -3.50
C ASN A 18 6.72 0.54 -4.15
N ALA A 19 6.96 0.75 -5.44
CA ALA A 19 8.17 0.30 -6.12
C ALA A 19 9.41 1.01 -5.56
N ILE A 20 9.37 2.34 -5.45
CA ILE A 20 10.46 3.13 -4.87
C ILE A 20 10.71 2.69 -3.42
N TRP A 21 9.64 2.59 -2.62
CA TRP A 21 9.75 2.18 -1.23
C TRP A 21 10.39 0.80 -1.10
N GLY A 22 9.90 -0.19 -1.85
CA GLY A 22 10.46 -1.54 -1.84
C GLY A 22 11.92 -1.58 -2.25
N ILE A 23 12.30 -0.87 -3.31
CA ILE A 23 13.70 -0.76 -3.75
C ILE A 23 14.58 -0.12 -2.66
N VAL A 24 14.13 0.98 -2.07
CA VAL A 24 14.90 1.68 -1.02
C VAL A 24 15.05 0.81 0.22
N MET A 25 13.99 0.12 0.66
CA MET A 25 14.06 -0.75 1.84
C MET A 25 14.95 -1.99 1.62
N VAL A 26 15.07 -2.46 0.38
CA VAL A 26 16.01 -3.54 0.03
C VAL A 26 17.44 -3.02 -0.06
N ALA A 27 17.67 -1.91 -0.77
CA ALA A 27 19.02 -1.38 -1.02
C ALA A 27 19.66 -0.75 0.23
N ILE A 28 18.86 -0.09 1.07
CA ILE A 28 19.31 0.67 2.24
C ILE A 28 18.40 0.37 3.45
N PRO A 29 18.43 -0.86 3.99
CA PRO A 29 17.44 -1.31 4.99
C PRO A 29 17.47 -0.53 6.31
N ASN A 30 18.60 0.10 6.65
CA ASN A 30 18.73 0.87 7.87
C ASN A 30 18.27 2.34 7.73
N LEU A 31 17.96 2.80 6.51
CA LEU A 31 17.67 4.22 6.24
C LEU A 31 16.54 4.76 7.13
N VAL A 32 15.43 4.02 7.23
CA VAL A 32 14.27 4.42 8.04
C VAL A 32 14.61 4.46 9.52
N PHE A 33 15.40 3.50 10.01
CA PHE A 33 15.80 3.44 11.40
C PHE A 33 16.71 4.63 11.75
N ASP A 34 17.67 4.93 10.90
CA ASP A 34 18.60 6.04 11.07
C ASP A 34 17.85 7.39 11.03
N LEU A 35 16.95 7.59 10.07
CA LEU A 35 16.16 8.83 9.94
C LEU A 35 15.21 9.06 11.12
N MET A 36 14.68 7.99 11.70
CA MET A 36 13.73 8.06 12.81
C MET A 36 14.40 7.99 14.19
N GLY A 37 15.73 7.86 14.24
CA GLY A 37 16.48 7.70 15.49
C GLY A 37 16.16 6.40 16.24
N MET A 38 15.79 5.35 15.51
CA MET A 38 15.49 4.03 16.07
C MET A 38 16.76 3.17 16.12
N ALA A 39 16.79 2.22 17.06
CA ALA A 39 17.82 1.19 17.05
C ALA A 39 17.73 0.39 15.75
N ARG A 40 18.87 0.14 15.10
CA ARG A 40 18.93 -0.70 13.91
C ARG A 40 18.50 -2.13 14.25
N PRO A 41 17.76 -2.81 13.36
CA PRO A 41 17.30 -4.18 13.63
C PRO A 41 18.49 -5.15 13.64
N ASN A 42 18.44 -6.15 14.53
CA ASN A 42 19.45 -7.23 14.57
C ASN A 42 19.47 -8.05 13.27
N TYR A 43 18.32 -8.17 12.60
CA TYR A 43 18.16 -8.87 11.33
C TYR A 43 17.54 -7.94 10.28
N PRO A 44 18.34 -7.09 9.60
CA PRO A 44 17.84 -6.18 8.57
C PRO A 44 17.11 -6.89 7.42
N SER A 45 17.42 -8.17 7.18
CA SER A 45 16.76 -9.01 6.18
C SER A 45 15.26 -9.16 6.39
N LEU A 46 14.77 -9.13 7.64
CA LEU A 46 13.32 -9.14 7.91
C LEU A 46 12.65 -7.86 7.42
N TRP A 47 13.32 -6.72 7.60
CA TRP A 47 12.86 -5.43 7.10
C TRP A 47 12.92 -5.36 5.56
N GLN A 48 13.98 -5.90 4.96
CA GLN A 48 14.07 -6.04 3.50
C GLN A 48 12.96 -6.93 2.95
N CYS A 49 12.62 -8.03 3.64
CA CYS A 49 11.50 -8.89 3.27
C CYS A 49 10.17 -8.12 3.25
N ILE A 50 9.91 -7.30 4.27
CA ILE A 50 8.76 -6.39 4.29
C ILE A 50 8.80 -5.43 3.10
N GLY A 51 9.95 -4.82 2.82
CA GLY A 51 10.17 -3.97 1.65
C GLY A 51 9.84 -4.67 0.33
N MET A 52 10.26 -5.92 0.16
CA MET A 52 9.95 -6.72 -1.03
C MET A 52 8.46 -7.01 -1.15
N MET A 53 7.79 -7.39 -0.05
CA MET A 53 6.33 -7.60 -0.05
C MET A 53 5.57 -6.34 -0.48
N VAL A 54 5.98 -5.17 0.03
CA VAL A 54 5.42 -3.87 -0.40
C VAL A 54 5.73 -3.60 -1.86
N GLY A 55 6.94 -3.92 -2.33
CA GLY A 55 7.33 -3.81 -3.73
C GLY A 55 6.42 -4.62 -4.67
N VAL A 56 5.98 -5.82 -4.26
CA VAL A 56 5.02 -6.63 -5.03
C VAL A 56 3.67 -5.94 -5.20
N TYR A 57 3.21 -5.14 -4.21
CA TYR A 57 1.98 -4.37 -4.35
C TYR A 57 2.05 -3.37 -5.51
N ALA A 58 3.23 -2.88 -5.88
CA ALA A 58 3.39 -1.99 -7.02
C ALA A 58 2.89 -2.63 -8.32
N ILE A 59 3.13 -3.93 -8.51
CA ILE A 59 2.66 -4.69 -9.68
C ILE A 59 1.13 -4.75 -9.66
N GLY A 60 0.53 -5.08 -8.51
CA GLY A 60 -0.93 -5.12 -8.35
C GLY A 60 -1.58 -3.78 -8.65
N TYR A 61 -1.04 -2.68 -8.10
CA TYR A 61 -1.54 -1.32 -8.36
C TYR A 61 -1.39 -0.93 -9.82
N TRP A 62 -0.27 -1.25 -10.47
CA TRP A 62 -0.08 -0.98 -11.88
C TRP A 62 -1.09 -1.71 -12.76
N LEU A 63 -1.39 -2.97 -12.47
CA LEU A 63 -2.43 -3.74 -13.17
C LEU A 63 -3.82 -3.12 -12.99
N ILE A 64 -4.17 -2.72 -11.75
CA ILE A 64 -5.42 -2.01 -11.47
C ILE A 64 -5.49 -0.69 -12.23
N ALA A 65 -4.40 0.06 -12.33
CA ALA A 65 -4.37 1.31 -13.09
C ALA A 65 -4.58 1.09 -14.61
N ARG A 66 -4.05 -0.01 -15.16
CA ARG A 66 -4.21 -0.38 -16.57
C ARG A 66 -5.65 -0.77 -16.88
N ASP A 67 -6.21 -1.71 -16.13
CA ASP A 67 -7.57 -2.19 -16.29
C ASP A 67 -8.28 -2.28 -14.92
N PRO A 68 -8.88 -1.16 -14.47
CA PRO A 68 -9.53 -1.09 -13.17
C PRO A 68 -10.74 -2.01 -13.04
N VAL A 69 -11.34 -2.42 -14.17
CA VAL A 69 -12.51 -3.29 -14.17
C VAL A 69 -12.08 -4.74 -13.98
N ARG A 70 -11.10 -5.19 -14.75
CA ARG A 70 -10.60 -6.57 -14.69
C ARG A 70 -9.86 -6.86 -13.39
N TYR A 71 -9.00 -5.95 -12.95
CA TYR A 71 -8.13 -6.17 -11.79
C TYR A 71 -8.65 -5.52 -10.50
N GLY A 72 -9.78 -4.80 -10.55
CA GLY A 72 -10.28 -4.01 -9.43
C GLY A 72 -10.52 -4.78 -8.13
N VAL A 73 -10.81 -6.08 -8.20
CA VAL A 73 -10.97 -6.93 -7.01
C VAL A 73 -9.69 -7.02 -6.18
N PHE A 74 -8.51 -6.95 -6.80
CA PHE A 74 -7.23 -6.99 -6.11
C PHE A 74 -6.95 -5.73 -5.27
N ALA A 75 -7.71 -4.65 -5.47
CA ALA A 75 -7.61 -3.46 -4.63
C ALA A 75 -7.98 -3.75 -3.15
N TRP A 76 -8.71 -4.83 -2.86
CA TRP A 76 -8.98 -5.26 -1.48
C TRP A 76 -7.70 -5.62 -0.74
N ILE A 77 -6.77 -6.31 -1.41
CA ILE A 77 -5.49 -6.72 -0.82
C ILE A 77 -4.70 -5.47 -0.42
N GLY A 78 -4.62 -4.49 -1.33
CA GLY A 78 -3.96 -3.22 -1.07
C GLY A 78 -4.64 -2.38 0.01
N PHE A 79 -5.97 -2.30 0.00
CA PHE A 79 -6.72 -1.55 1.00
C PHE A 79 -6.53 -2.13 2.41
N LEU A 80 -6.65 -3.45 2.55
CA LEU A 80 -6.47 -4.12 3.84
C LEU A 80 -5.03 -4.00 4.34
N GLY A 81 -4.03 -4.17 3.46
CA GLY A 81 -2.63 -3.94 3.82
C GLY A 81 -2.40 -2.54 4.40
N LYS A 82 -2.97 -1.51 3.76
CA LYS A 82 -2.88 -0.12 4.22
C LYS A 82 -3.77 0.20 5.42
N LEU A 83 -4.79 -0.59 5.70
CA LEU A 83 -5.62 -0.41 6.90
C LEU A 83 -4.92 -0.98 8.12
N PHE A 84 -4.22 -2.11 7.97
CA PHE A 84 -3.51 -2.76 9.05
C PHE A 84 -2.22 -2.02 9.46
N GLY A 85 -1.58 -1.27 8.54
CA GLY A 85 -0.43 -0.42 8.86
C GLY A 85 -0.69 0.56 10.03
N PRO A 86 -1.68 1.47 9.92
CA PRO A 86 -2.02 2.41 10.98
C PRO A 86 -2.48 1.74 12.27
N ILE A 87 -3.20 0.62 12.19
CA ILE A 87 -3.60 -0.15 13.37
C ILE A 87 -2.37 -0.68 14.10
N GLY A 88 -1.45 -1.33 13.38
CA GLY A 88 -0.20 -1.84 13.94
C GLY A 88 0.68 -0.73 14.51
N PHE A 89 0.81 0.39 13.78
CA PHE A 89 1.55 1.56 14.25
C PHE A 89 0.97 2.11 15.55
N LEU A 90 -0.34 2.35 15.62
CA LEU A 90 -0.99 2.90 16.83
C LEU A 90 -0.81 1.96 18.02
N MET A 91 -0.94 0.65 17.82
CA MET A 91 -0.73 -0.35 18.86
C MET A 91 0.71 -0.30 19.39
N SER A 92 1.72 -0.34 18.50
CA SER A 92 3.13 -0.31 18.92
C SER A 92 3.55 1.04 19.50
N ALA A 93 3.07 2.15 18.96
CA ALA A 93 3.33 3.49 19.50
C ALA A 93 2.72 3.67 20.90
N SER A 94 1.50 3.16 21.13
CA SER A 94 0.86 3.19 22.46
C SER A 94 1.61 2.40 23.54
N LYS A 95 2.41 1.40 23.14
CA LYS A 95 3.26 0.59 24.02
C LYS A 95 4.67 1.14 24.19
N GLY A 96 5.02 2.20 23.48
CA GLY A 96 6.38 2.76 23.45
C GLY A 96 7.39 1.93 22.64
N GLU A 97 6.93 0.96 21.84
CA GLU A 97 7.79 0.14 20.98
C GLU A 97 8.26 0.88 19.73
N LEU A 98 7.42 1.79 19.22
CA LEU A 98 7.74 2.65 18.07
C LEU A 98 7.62 4.14 18.46
N PRO A 99 8.53 5.00 17.98
CA PRO A 99 8.42 6.43 18.21
C PRO A 99 7.23 7.00 17.41
N TRP A 100 6.51 7.95 18.00
CA TRP A 100 5.40 8.66 17.32
C TRP A 100 5.82 9.34 16.01
N ARG A 101 7.09 9.71 15.86
CA ARG A 101 7.65 10.24 14.59
C ARG A 101 7.55 9.26 13.42
N PHE A 102 7.52 7.95 13.69
CA PHE A 102 7.25 6.93 12.68
C PHE A 102 5.84 7.09 12.06
N GLY A 103 4.95 7.82 12.72
CA GLY A 103 3.65 8.22 12.18
C GLY A 103 3.73 8.95 10.84
N TRP A 104 4.82 9.67 10.55
CA TRP A 104 5.04 10.29 9.24
C TRP A 104 5.27 9.26 8.13
N ILE A 105 6.01 8.19 8.45
CA ILE A 105 6.22 7.07 7.53
C ILE A 105 4.91 6.32 7.31
N ASN A 106 4.16 6.05 8.38
CA ASN A 106 2.85 5.40 8.31
C ASN A 106 1.82 6.24 7.52
N LEU A 107 1.84 7.57 7.68
CA LEU A 107 0.99 8.48 6.91
C LEU A 107 1.26 8.34 5.40
N ALA A 108 2.53 8.39 5.01
CA ALA A 108 2.95 8.30 3.61
C ALA A 108 2.74 6.90 3.01
N ASN A 109 2.97 5.84 3.79
CA ASN A 109 2.83 4.46 3.32
C ASN A 109 1.36 4.03 3.23
N ASP A 110 0.52 4.47 4.16
CA ASP A 110 -0.78 3.85 4.40
C ASP A 110 -1.95 4.83 4.34
N VAL A 111 -1.97 5.80 5.27
CA VAL A 111 -3.17 6.60 5.57
C VAL A 111 -3.68 7.40 4.37
N ILE A 112 -2.78 8.06 3.61
CA ILE A 112 -3.19 8.90 2.47
C ILE A 112 -3.88 8.12 1.35
N TRP A 113 -3.65 6.81 1.27
CA TRP A 113 -4.18 5.95 0.23
C TRP A 113 -5.50 5.28 0.62
N LEU A 114 -5.83 5.23 1.91
CA LEU A 114 -7.05 4.57 2.41
C LEU A 114 -8.31 5.16 1.80
N ILE A 115 -8.41 6.50 1.76
CA ILE A 115 -9.56 7.20 1.21
C ILE A 115 -9.77 6.85 -0.27
N PRO A 116 -8.79 7.08 -1.17
CA PRO A 116 -9.02 6.82 -2.59
C PRO A 116 -9.18 5.32 -2.91
N PHE A 117 -8.53 4.42 -2.16
CA PHE A 117 -8.73 2.97 -2.33
C PHE A 117 -10.12 2.53 -1.86
N GLY A 118 -10.60 3.04 -0.73
CA GLY A 118 -11.96 2.77 -0.25
C GLY A 118 -13.03 3.29 -1.21
N MET A 119 -12.84 4.50 -1.75
CA MET A 119 -13.73 5.04 -2.79
C MET A 119 -13.74 4.17 -4.06
N PHE A 120 -12.57 3.68 -4.48
CA PHE A 120 -12.47 2.78 -5.62
C PHE A 120 -13.20 1.46 -5.39
N LEU A 121 -13.01 0.85 -4.20
CA LEU A 121 -13.67 -0.39 -3.83
C LEU A 121 -15.19 -0.27 -3.74
N ALA A 122 -15.69 0.83 -3.18
CA ALA A 122 -17.12 1.13 -3.15
C ALA A 122 -17.70 1.24 -4.57
N LYS A 123 -16.91 1.78 -5.52
CA LYS A 123 -17.30 1.89 -6.93
C LYS A 123 -17.30 0.54 -7.64
N ILE A 124 -16.26 -0.28 -7.44
CA ILE A 124 -16.17 -1.63 -8.02
C ILE A 124 -17.26 -2.56 -7.47
N SER A 125 -17.54 -2.49 -6.17
CA SER A 125 -18.52 -3.37 -5.51
C SER A 125 -19.96 -3.13 -5.97
N LYS A 126 -20.27 -1.92 -6.44
CA LYS A 126 -21.60 -1.55 -6.96
C LYS A 126 -21.80 -1.93 -8.42
N ARG A 127 -20.77 -2.44 -9.11
CA ARG A 127 -20.92 -2.83 -10.52
C ARG A 127 -21.68 -4.16 -10.64
N PRO A 128 -22.66 -4.24 -11.55
CA PRO A 128 -23.35 -5.50 -11.81
C PRO A 128 -22.33 -6.54 -12.27
N LYS A 129 -22.32 -7.70 -11.60
CA LYS A 129 -21.54 -8.85 -12.06
C LYS A 129 -22.12 -9.23 -13.42
N VAL A 130 -21.34 -9.08 -14.49
CA VAL A 130 -21.75 -9.57 -15.81
C VAL A 130 -22.01 -11.07 -15.64
N ALA A 131 -23.26 -11.48 -15.81
CA ALA A 131 -23.61 -12.89 -15.85
C ALA A 131 -22.80 -13.51 -16.99
N ILE A 132 -21.96 -14.49 -16.65
CA ILE A 132 -21.31 -15.30 -17.67
C ILE A 132 -22.44 -16.10 -18.31
N THR A 133 -22.98 -15.61 -19.42
CA THR A 133 -23.79 -16.43 -20.32
C THR A 133 -22.84 -17.45 -20.92
N THR A 134 -22.77 -18.62 -20.30
CA THR A 134 -22.20 -19.81 -20.96
C THR A 134 -23.08 -20.15 -22.17
N PRO A 135 -22.47 -20.52 -23.31
CA PRO A 135 -23.21 -20.94 -24.50
C PRO A 135 -24.01 -22.23 -24.25
#